data_AF-A0A4Q2VMA8-F1
#
_entry.id   AF-A0A4Q2VMA8-F1
#
_cell.length_a   1.000
_cell.length_b   1.000
_cell.length_c   1.000
_cell.angle_alpha   90.00
_cell.angle_beta   90.00
_cell.angle_gamma   90.00
#
_symmetry.space_group_name_H-M   'P 1'
#
loop_
_entity.id
_entity.type
_entity.pdbx_description
1 polymer ?
#
loop_
_entity_poly.entity_id
_entity_poly.type
_entity_poly.pdbx_seq_one_letter_code
_entity_poly.pdbx_strand_id
1 'polypeptide(L)'
;MIRGSTIKHVHVINHRWSDKATGILKRFASIPPEIKKREGWLDTKFGLLIPAFHEYRRLVKDQIRDADVIYCCTASQKDLFDGSILTSHEGRKKGRLIIAVGSYTPEMRELPDDLIQLAVKRDDKPHRHFHKHAVEGGVIVVDNIKGVLKEAGEIIAANIGPHQLVEYVLIPPLQTVTDINDRLGELVMLHRLAIEESDGFSSSQASFSSDMDKLDIHGRMSSMSTVYGSGSNVSDAPTSPTGSVDSEGRRSSSFFHSRKNSSSSLDKEKRKSEDHLCRWLRDGTVVYKSVGLGLMDLVVGTHLIEVANANNVGTRIEGF
;
A
#
# COMPACT_ATOMS: atom_id res chain seq x y z
N MET A 1 17.71 -17.98 5.44
CA MET A 1 16.64 -17.01 5.79
C MET A 1 17.04 -15.65 5.24
N ILE A 2 16.24 -15.04 4.35
CA ILE A 2 16.70 -13.98 3.43
C ILE A 2 16.94 -12.61 4.12
N ARG A 3 16.55 -12.41 5.38
CA ARG A 3 16.62 -11.09 6.06
C ARG A 3 17.08 -11.08 7.53
N GLY A 4 17.74 -12.11 8.04
CA GLY A 4 18.11 -12.14 9.47
C GLY A 4 19.04 -10.99 9.90
N SER A 5 19.97 -10.58 9.03
CA SER A 5 20.94 -9.50 9.27
C SER A 5 20.33 -8.10 9.42
N THR A 6 19.12 -7.88 8.93
CA THR A 6 18.44 -6.58 9.02
C THR A 6 17.66 -6.41 10.32
N ILE A 7 17.37 -7.50 11.05
CA ILE A 7 16.59 -7.44 12.29
C ILE A 7 17.52 -7.03 13.43
N LYS A 8 17.35 -5.81 13.97
CA LYS A 8 18.18 -5.31 15.08
C LYS A 8 17.55 -5.51 16.45
N HIS A 9 16.23 -5.32 16.53
CA HIS A 9 15.49 -5.37 17.78
C HIS A 9 14.20 -6.19 17.60
N VAL A 10 13.89 -7.02 18.59
CA VAL A 10 12.62 -7.74 18.70
C VAL A 10 12.04 -7.44 20.08
N HIS A 11 10.92 -6.73 20.09
CA HIS A 11 10.18 -6.39 21.31
C HIS A 11 8.93 -7.26 21.42
N VAL A 12 8.90 -8.12 22.43
CA VAL A 12 7.72 -8.92 22.77
C VAL A 12 6.94 -8.17 23.84
N ILE A 13 5.74 -7.70 23.52
CA ILE A 13 4.85 -7.02 24.46
C ILE A 13 3.73 -7.99 24.84
N ASN A 14 3.57 -8.27 26.13
CA ASN A 14 2.48 -9.11 26.61
C ASN A 14 1.72 -8.40 27.73
N HIS A 15 0.43 -8.19 27.57
CA HIS A 15 -0.41 -7.42 28.51
C HIS A 15 -0.73 -8.16 29.81
N ARG A 16 -0.26 -9.40 29.94
CA ARG A 16 -0.38 -10.23 31.14
C ARG A 16 0.93 -10.93 31.39
N TRP A 17 1.21 -11.23 32.65
CA TRP A 17 2.30 -12.14 32.96
C TRP A 17 1.96 -13.56 32.47
N SER A 18 2.93 -14.24 31.87
CA SER A 18 2.79 -15.63 31.44
C SER A 18 4.15 -16.31 31.32
N ASP A 19 4.26 -17.53 31.85
CA ASP A 19 5.43 -18.38 31.65
C ASP A 19 5.72 -18.66 30.17
N LYS A 20 4.68 -18.64 29.33
CA LYS A 20 4.82 -18.79 27.87
C LYS A 20 5.64 -17.64 27.28
N ALA A 21 5.39 -16.41 27.71
CA ALA A 21 6.09 -15.22 27.20
C ALA A 21 7.57 -15.24 27.62
N THR A 22 7.85 -15.58 28.88
CA THR A 22 9.23 -15.78 29.36
C THR A 22 9.92 -16.95 28.63
N GLY A 23 9.17 -18.03 28.36
CA GLY A 23 9.65 -19.20 27.63
C GLY A 23 10.05 -18.91 26.18
N ILE A 24 9.43 -17.92 25.53
CA ILE A 24 9.85 -17.46 24.19
C ILE A 24 11.28 -16.89 24.24
N LEU A 25 11.55 -15.97 25.16
CA LEU A 25 12.90 -15.41 25.31
C LEU A 25 13.94 -16.46 25.69
N LYS A 26 13.60 -17.38 26.58
CA LYS A 26 14.48 -18.49 26.95
C LYS A 26 14.86 -19.35 25.74
N ARG A 27 13.89 -19.66 24.86
CA ARG A 27 14.13 -20.42 23.62
C ARG A 27 15.07 -19.70 22.66
N PHE A 28 14.90 -18.39 22.47
CA PHE A 28 15.83 -17.61 21.64
C PHE A 28 17.23 -17.49 22.27
N ALA A 29 17.30 -17.34 23.60
CA ALA A 29 18.56 -17.31 24.32
C ALA A 29 19.34 -18.63 24.19
N SER A 30 18.65 -19.77 24.27
CA SER A 30 19.26 -21.10 24.21
C SER A 30 19.76 -21.53 22.83
N ILE A 31 19.40 -20.80 21.75
CA ILE A 31 19.89 -21.13 20.41
C ILE A 31 21.41 -20.90 20.35
N PRO A 32 22.20 -21.90 19.88
CA PRO A 32 23.65 -21.78 19.75
C PRO A 32 24.09 -20.57 18.91
N PRO A 33 25.16 -19.85 19.29
CA PRO A 33 25.65 -18.66 18.56
C PRO A 33 25.94 -18.92 17.08
N GLU A 34 26.44 -20.12 16.73
CA GLU A 34 26.73 -20.48 15.34
C GLU A 34 25.49 -20.52 14.46
N ILE A 35 24.35 -20.94 15.02
CA ILE A 35 23.06 -20.90 14.32
C ILE A 35 22.63 -19.46 14.10
N LYS A 36 22.74 -18.61 15.14
CA LYS A 36 22.39 -17.19 15.05
C LYS A 36 23.24 -16.45 14.01
N LYS A 37 24.55 -16.74 13.96
CA LYS A 37 25.49 -16.18 12.99
C LYS A 37 25.15 -16.61 11.57
N ARG A 38 24.93 -17.92 11.36
CA ARG A 38 24.53 -18.48 10.05
C ARG A 38 23.22 -17.88 9.54
N GLU A 39 22.27 -17.65 10.44
CA GLU A 39 20.96 -17.08 10.10
C GLU A 39 20.97 -15.54 10.09
N GLY A 40 22.08 -14.91 10.50
CA GLY A 40 22.34 -13.48 10.40
C GLY A 40 21.82 -12.63 11.56
N TRP A 41 21.28 -13.19 12.63
CA TRP A 41 20.64 -12.44 13.72
C TRP A 41 21.43 -12.53 15.05
N LEU A 42 22.73 -12.77 14.99
CA LEU A 42 23.61 -12.88 16.17
C LEU A 42 23.51 -11.65 17.09
N ASP A 43 23.49 -10.45 16.51
CA ASP A 43 23.48 -9.18 17.24
C ASP A 43 22.07 -8.67 17.54
N THR A 44 21.03 -9.44 17.21
CA THR A 44 19.63 -9.04 17.43
C THR A 44 19.31 -9.03 18.92
N LYS A 45 18.77 -7.91 19.41
CA LYS A 45 18.40 -7.75 20.81
C LYS A 45 16.93 -8.11 21.01
N PHE A 46 16.67 -9.00 21.96
CA PHE A 46 15.32 -9.39 22.34
C PHE A 46 14.93 -8.75 23.67
N GLY A 47 13.74 -8.16 23.73
CA GLY A 47 13.15 -7.60 24.95
C GLY A 47 11.76 -8.18 25.20
N LEU A 48 11.40 -8.33 26.47
CA LEU A 48 10.03 -8.65 26.90
C LEU A 48 9.52 -7.50 27.75
N LEU A 49 8.32 -7.03 27.45
CA LEU A 49 7.63 -5.98 28.18
C LEU A 49 6.30 -6.54 28.70
N ILE A 50 6.17 -6.57 30.03
CA ILE A 50 4.95 -6.94 30.78
C ILE A 50 4.53 -5.79 31.71
N PRO A 51 3.26 -5.70 32.13
CA PRO A 51 2.76 -4.61 32.98
C PRO A 51 3.50 -4.40 34.31
N ALA A 52 4.22 -5.41 34.79
CA ALA A 52 5.00 -5.34 36.02
C ALA A 52 6.23 -4.42 35.94
N PHE A 53 6.69 -4.06 34.73
CA PHE A 53 7.83 -3.16 34.58
C PHE A 53 7.46 -1.71 34.88
N HIS A 54 8.39 -1.00 35.53
CA HIS A 54 8.30 0.45 35.69
C HIS A 54 8.21 1.13 34.31
N GLU A 55 7.45 2.23 34.21
CA GLU A 55 7.24 2.94 32.94
C GLU A 55 6.62 2.11 31.81
N TYR A 56 5.96 0.97 32.09
CA TYR A 56 5.36 0.09 31.08
C TYR A 56 4.64 0.84 29.94
N ARG A 57 3.74 1.77 30.28
CA ARG A 57 2.98 2.53 29.28
C ARG A 57 3.86 3.39 28.36
N ARG A 58 4.91 4.00 28.92
CA ARG A 58 5.88 4.79 28.15
C ARG A 58 6.68 3.89 27.21
N LEU A 59 7.18 2.77 27.74
CA LEU A 59 7.95 1.79 26.96
C LEU A 59 7.12 1.16 25.84
N VAL A 60 5.84 0.83 26.07
CA VAL A 60 4.93 0.34 25.01
C VAL A 60 4.83 1.37 23.89
N LYS A 61 4.56 2.63 24.24
CA LYS A 61 4.45 3.73 23.27
C LYS A 61 5.72 3.92 22.46
N ASP A 62 6.88 3.90 23.12
CA ASP A 62 8.17 4.10 22.47
C ASP A 62 8.50 2.92 21.54
N GLN A 63 8.34 1.67 22.00
CA GLN A 63 8.61 0.47 21.20
C GLN A 63 7.67 0.33 20.00
N ILE A 64 6.38 0.63 20.15
CA ILE A 64 5.40 0.59 19.04
C ILE A 64 5.72 1.64 17.98
N ARG A 65 6.13 2.86 18.39
CA ARG A 65 6.48 3.93 17.44
C ARG A 65 7.76 3.65 16.68
N ASP A 66 8.75 3.09 17.36
CA ASP A 66 10.05 2.76 16.78
C ASP A 66 9.99 1.55 15.83
N ALA A 67 9.03 0.63 16.01
CA ALA A 67 8.90 -0.57 15.20
C ALA A 67 8.71 -0.28 13.69
N ASP A 68 9.47 -0.99 12.85
CA ASP A 68 9.28 -1.08 11.39
C ASP A 68 8.16 -2.05 11.01
N VAL A 69 7.99 -3.10 11.82
CA VAL A 69 6.97 -4.14 11.66
C VAL A 69 6.35 -4.45 13.02
N ILE A 70 5.02 -4.48 13.08
CA ILE A 70 4.25 -4.83 14.28
C ILE A 70 3.49 -6.11 13.99
N TYR A 71 3.71 -7.15 14.80
CA TYR A 71 2.94 -8.38 14.76
C TYR A 71 1.93 -8.41 15.91
N CYS A 72 0.66 -8.47 15.56
CA CYS A 72 -0.46 -8.70 16.44
C CYS A 72 -0.91 -10.17 16.27
N CYS A 73 -0.69 -10.97 17.32
CA CYS A 73 -0.96 -12.40 17.33
C CYS A 73 -1.73 -12.84 18.60
N THR A 74 -2.67 -12.01 19.05
CA THR A 74 -3.45 -12.23 20.26
C THR A 74 -4.94 -12.25 19.95
N ALA A 75 -5.62 -13.34 20.30
CA ALA A 75 -7.08 -13.42 20.32
C ALA A 75 -7.66 -12.55 21.46
N SER A 76 -7.63 -11.22 21.27
CA SER A 76 -8.08 -10.22 22.23
C SER A 76 -9.48 -9.74 21.86
N GLN A 77 -10.29 -9.34 22.85
CA GLN A 77 -11.59 -8.68 22.66
C GLN A 77 -11.49 -7.14 22.79
N LYS A 78 -10.26 -6.63 22.87
CA LYS A 78 -9.96 -5.22 23.04
C LYS A 78 -8.65 -4.90 22.33
N ASP A 79 -8.52 -3.66 21.91
CA ASP A 79 -7.36 -3.17 21.19
C ASP A 79 -6.08 -3.41 22.01
N LEU A 80 -5.03 -3.87 21.35
CA LEU A 80 -3.77 -4.20 22.01
C LEU A 80 -3.05 -2.94 22.48
N PHE A 81 -3.27 -1.81 21.82
CA PHE A 81 -2.65 -0.55 22.17
C PHE A 81 -3.56 0.63 21.84
N ASP A 82 -3.28 1.77 22.46
CA ASP A 82 -4.00 3.01 22.22
C ASP A 82 -3.69 3.55 20.82
N GLY A 83 -4.72 3.79 20.01
CA GLY A 83 -4.60 4.28 18.65
C GLY A 83 -3.78 5.56 18.50
N SER A 84 -3.84 6.47 19.47
CA SER A 84 -3.09 7.73 19.47
C SER A 84 -1.57 7.52 19.39
N ILE A 85 -1.07 6.34 19.77
CA ILE A 85 0.36 6.00 19.64
C ILE A 85 0.80 6.12 18.18
N LEU A 86 -0.03 5.66 17.23
CA LEU A 86 0.27 5.61 15.80
C LEU A 86 -0.49 6.66 14.98
N THR A 87 -1.66 7.14 15.43
CA THR A 87 -2.46 8.13 14.70
C THR A 87 -2.05 9.59 14.98
N SER A 88 -1.31 9.84 16.08
CA SER A 88 -0.74 11.16 16.37
C SER A 88 0.32 11.61 15.35
N HIS A 89 0.58 12.92 15.29
CA HIS A 89 1.61 13.50 14.41
C HIS A 89 2.96 12.77 14.50
N GLU A 90 3.43 12.48 15.73
CA GLU A 90 4.68 11.75 15.94
C GLU A 90 4.60 10.29 15.48
N GLY A 91 3.48 9.61 15.72
CA GLY A 91 3.27 8.22 15.28
C GLY A 91 3.26 8.06 13.76
N ARG A 92 2.76 9.07 13.05
CA ARG A 92 2.66 9.12 11.58
C ARG A 92 3.95 9.48 10.86
N LYS A 93 5.03 9.83 11.57
CA LYS A 93 6.33 10.17 10.94
C LYS A 93 7.00 8.98 10.26
N LYS A 94 6.61 7.76 10.62
CA LYS A 94 7.20 6.51 10.12
C LYS A 94 6.08 5.61 9.59
N GLY A 95 6.15 5.25 8.32
CA GLY A 95 5.38 4.15 7.74
C GLY A 95 5.88 2.82 8.27
N ARG A 96 4.98 1.86 8.43
CA ARG A 96 5.30 0.54 9.00
C ARG A 96 4.33 -0.52 8.49
N LEU A 97 4.77 -1.77 8.56
CA LEU A 97 3.91 -2.92 8.29
C LEU A 97 3.27 -3.40 9.60
N ILE A 98 1.95 -3.51 9.63
CA ILE A 98 1.19 -4.01 10.77
C ILE A 98 0.50 -5.29 10.34
N ILE A 99 0.80 -6.40 10.99
CA ILE A 99 0.26 -7.72 10.68
C ILE A 99 -0.65 -8.13 11.83
N ALA A 100 -1.95 -8.21 11.58
CA ALA A 100 -2.96 -8.63 12.54
C ALA A 100 -3.56 -9.98 12.14
N VAL A 101 -3.30 -11.00 12.94
CA VAL A 101 -3.68 -12.40 12.64
C VAL A 101 -4.27 -13.13 13.85
N GLY A 102 -4.32 -12.48 15.01
CA GLY A 102 -4.81 -13.07 16.25
C GLY A 102 -6.32 -12.98 16.43
N SER A 103 -6.98 -11.93 15.91
CA SER A 103 -8.45 -11.80 15.95
C SER A 103 -9.11 -12.42 14.72
N TYR A 104 -9.98 -13.42 14.92
CA TYR A 104 -10.66 -14.15 13.84
C TYR A 104 -12.15 -14.39 14.14
N THR A 105 -12.71 -13.69 15.13
CA THR A 105 -14.16 -13.64 15.37
C THR A 105 -14.63 -12.19 15.49
N PRO A 106 -15.92 -11.89 15.24
CA PRO A 106 -16.44 -10.51 15.24
C PRO A 106 -16.23 -9.77 16.56
N GLU A 107 -16.17 -10.48 17.68
CA GLU A 107 -15.98 -9.93 19.02
C GLU A 107 -14.50 -9.68 19.35
N MET A 108 -13.59 -10.25 18.56
CA MET A 108 -12.15 -10.09 18.75
C MET A 108 -11.64 -8.86 18.01
N ARG A 109 -10.77 -8.09 18.67
CA ARG A 109 -10.07 -6.94 18.11
C ARG A 109 -8.64 -6.89 18.59
N GLU A 110 -7.73 -6.64 17.65
CA GLU A 110 -6.32 -6.39 17.95
C GLU A 110 -5.92 -4.93 17.72
N LEU A 111 -6.48 -4.32 16.67
CA LEU A 111 -6.13 -2.99 16.20
C LEU A 111 -7.22 -1.98 16.57
N PRO A 112 -6.85 -0.75 16.92
CA PRO A 112 -7.81 0.31 17.24
C PRO A 112 -8.47 0.89 15.99
N ASP A 113 -9.75 1.28 16.12
CA ASP A 113 -10.61 1.70 15.02
C ASP A 113 -10.06 2.94 14.27
N ASP A 114 -9.42 3.86 14.99
CA ASP A 114 -8.83 5.08 14.43
C ASP A 114 -7.63 4.80 13.50
N LEU A 115 -6.85 3.75 13.80
CA LEU A 115 -5.75 3.28 12.97
C LEU A 115 -6.27 2.64 11.68
N ILE A 116 -7.33 1.83 11.78
CA ILE A 116 -7.99 1.21 10.62
C ILE A 116 -8.58 2.29 9.70
N GLN A 117 -9.28 3.26 10.29
CA GLN A 117 -9.82 4.41 9.56
C GLN A 117 -8.72 5.25 8.90
N LEU A 118 -7.60 5.48 9.59
CA LEU A 118 -6.46 6.20 9.02
C LEU A 118 -5.85 5.44 7.83
N ALA A 119 -5.78 4.12 7.89
CA ALA A 119 -5.23 3.31 6.82
C ALA A 119 -6.07 3.40 5.53
N VAL A 120 -7.38 3.60 5.61
CA VAL A 120 -8.26 3.70 4.42
C VAL A 120 -8.50 5.13 3.92
N LYS A 121 -8.06 6.15 4.68
CA LYS A 121 -8.20 7.55 4.26
C LYS A 121 -7.41 7.78 2.98
N ARG A 122 -8.12 8.18 1.93
CA ARG A 122 -7.54 8.68 0.68
C ARG A 122 -7.42 10.20 0.83
N ASP A 123 -6.30 10.76 0.38
CA ASP A 123 -6.14 12.21 0.32
C ASP A 123 -7.14 12.78 -0.69
N ASP A 124 -8.26 13.32 -0.18
CA ASP A 124 -9.32 13.88 -1.03
C ASP A 124 -8.96 15.27 -1.61
N LYS A 125 -7.79 15.84 -1.32
CA LYS A 125 -7.41 17.16 -1.87
C LYS A 125 -5.92 17.28 -2.17
N PRO A 126 -5.53 17.72 -3.39
CA PRO A 126 -4.15 18.03 -3.72
C PRO A 126 -3.78 19.42 -3.17
N HIS A 127 -3.82 19.61 -1.85
CA HIS A 127 -3.22 20.81 -1.27
C HIS A 127 -1.71 20.56 -1.13
N ARG A 128 -0.94 21.15 -2.05
CA ARG A 128 0.53 21.20 -2.04
C ARG A 128 1.03 21.94 -0.80
N HIS A 129 1.03 21.29 0.36
CA HIS A 129 1.83 21.73 1.50
C HIS A 129 3.17 20.99 1.48
N PHE A 130 4.23 21.75 1.21
CA PHE A 130 5.63 21.31 1.23
C PHE A 130 6.12 21.05 2.67
N HIS A 131 5.51 20.09 3.35
CA HIS A 131 6.09 19.51 4.55
C HIS A 131 6.45 18.06 4.28
N LYS A 132 7.63 17.67 4.76
CA LYS A 132 8.23 16.33 4.64
C LYS A 132 7.46 15.35 5.54
N HIS A 133 6.19 15.16 5.26
CA HIS A 133 5.35 14.16 5.89
C HIS A 133 5.47 12.84 5.12
N ALA A 134 5.29 11.72 5.82
CA ALA A 134 4.91 10.48 5.15
C ALA A 134 3.62 10.77 4.36
N VAL A 135 3.52 10.24 3.14
CA VAL A 135 2.32 10.40 2.30
C VAL A 135 1.09 9.98 3.12
N GLU A 136 0.08 10.84 3.21
CA GLU A 136 -1.13 10.54 3.98
C GLU A 136 -1.93 9.42 3.27
N GLY A 137 -2.41 8.45 4.06
CA GLY A 137 -3.12 7.26 3.56
C GLY A 137 -2.26 5.99 3.52
N GLY A 138 -2.89 4.85 3.82
CA GLY A 138 -2.27 3.53 3.84
C GLY A 138 -3.06 2.52 3.00
N VAL A 139 -2.81 1.24 3.22
CA VAL A 139 -3.61 0.17 2.60
C VAL A 139 -3.91 -0.91 3.62
N ILE A 140 -5.13 -1.46 3.54
CA ILE A 140 -5.49 -2.67 4.24
C ILE A 140 -5.49 -3.81 3.24
N VAL A 141 -4.51 -4.70 3.38
CA VAL A 141 -4.39 -5.94 2.61
C VAL A 141 -5.01 -7.06 3.43
N VAL A 142 -5.80 -7.92 2.79
CA VAL A 142 -6.55 -8.99 3.46
C VAL A 142 -6.35 -10.33 2.77
N ASP A 143 -6.50 -11.43 3.47
CA ASP A 143 -6.47 -12.77 2.87
C ASP A 143 -7.72 -13.08 2.02
N ASN A 144 -8.91 -12.76 2.53
CA ASN A 144 -10.19 -12.95 1.85
C ASN A 144 -11.16 -11.86 2.29
N ILE A 145 -11.56 -11.00 1.34
CA ILE A 145 -12.45 -9.85 1.62
C ILE A 145 -13.75 -10.30 2.31
N LYS A 146 -14.36 -11.40 1.87
CA LYS A 146 -15.63 -11.88 2.46
C LYS A 146 -15.44 -12.37 3.89
N GLY A 147 -14.32 -13.04 4.16
CA GLY A 147 -13.97 -13.54 5.49
C GLY A 147 -13.79 -12.39 6.47
N VAL A 148 -12.91 -11.43 6.15
CA VAL A 148 -12.63 -10.30 7.05
C VAL A 148 -13.86 -9.44 7.31
N LEU A 149 -14.73 -9.19 6.33
CA LEU A 149 -15.95 -8.41 6.53
C LEU A 149 -16.96 -9.10 7.47
N LYS A 150 -16.85 -10.43 7.64
CA LYS A 150 -17.72 -11.22 8.50
C LYS A 150 -17.09 -11.50 9.87
N GLU A 151 -15.78 -11.64 9.94
CA GLU A 151 -15.09 -12.23 11.10
C GLU A 151 -14.04 -11.30 11.75
N ALA A 152 -13.51 -10.30 11.04
CA ALA A 152 -12.51 -9.40 11.62
C ALA A 152 -13.18 -8.26 12.40
N GLY A 153 -13.28 -8.39 13.72
CA GLY A 153 -13.95 -7.41 14.58
C GLY A 153 -13.41 -5.98 14.42
N GLU A 154 -12.12 -5.77 14.19
CA GLU A 154 -11.56 -4.43 13.91
C GLU A 154 -12.03 -3.82 12.57
N ILE A 155 -12.29 -4.62 11.54
CA ILE A 155 -12.79 -4.16 10.23
C ILE A 155 -14.28 -3.84 10.34
N ILE A 156 -15.03 -4.69 11.04
CA ILE A 156 -16.46 -4.54 11.30
C ILE A 156 -16.71 -3.30 12.16
N ALA A 157 -15.99 -3.15 13.28
CA ALA A 157 -16.14 -2.02 14.20
C ALA A 157 -15.80 -0.67 13.52
N ALA A 158 -14.77 -0.66 12.68
CA ALA A 158 -14.40 0.51 11.90
C ALA A 158 -15.33 0.76 10.69
N ASN A 159 -16.33 -0.08 10.41
CA ASN A 159 -17.27 0.06 9.28
C ASN A 159 -16.57 0.21 7.92
N ILE A 160 -15.55 -0.63 7.66
CA ILE A 160 -14.78 -0.60 6.42
C ILE A 160 -15.51 -1.40 5.33
N GLY A 161 -15.70 -0.79 4.16
CA GLY A 161 -16.32 -1.43 3.00
C GLY A 161 -15.34 -2.24 2.15
N PRO A 162 -15.82 -3.17 1.31
CA PRO A 162 -14.98 -4.02 0.45
C PRO A 162 -14.06 -3.22 -0.49
N HIS A 163 -14.53 -2.07 -1.00
CA HIS A 163 -13.78 -1.21 -1.93
C HIS A 163 -12.56 -0.51 -1.29
N GLN A 164 -12.43 -0.58 0.03
CA GLN A 164 -11.33 -0.01 0.80
C GLN A 164 -10.28 -1.07 1.19
N LEU A 165 -10.51 -2.33 0.81
CA LEU A 165 -9.64 -3.46 1.09
C LEU A 165 -8.98 -3.95 -0.20
N VAL A 166 -7.81 -4.55 -0.07
CA VAL A 166 -7.11 -5.21 -1.18
C VAL A 166 -6.88 -6.67 -0.82
N GLU A 167 -7.41 -7.59 -1.61
CA GLU A 167 -7.18 -9.02 -1.39
C GLU A 167 -5.77 -9.42 -1.81
N TYR A 168 -5.09 -10.17 -0.95
CA TYR A 168 -3.84 -10.85 -1.23
C TYR A 168 -4.14 -12.13 -2.00
N VAL A 169 -3.75 -12.19 -3.26
CA VAL A 169 -3.82 -13.43 -4.05
C VAL A 169 -2.45 -14.09 -4.04
N LEU A 170 -2.37 -15.28 -3.44
CA LEU A 170 -1.17 -16.12 -3.51
C LEU A 170 -1.07 -16.68 -4.94
N ILE A 171 -0.24 -16.05 -5.78
CA ILE A 171 0.06 -16.59 -7.12
C ILE A 171 0.97 -17.82 -6.93
N PRO A 172 0.51 -19.05 -7.25
CA PRO A 172 1.37 -20.22 -7.18
C PRO A 172 2.55 -20.05 -8.13
N PRO A 173 3.75 -20.54 -7.79
CA PRO A 173 4.90 -20.38 -8.65
C PRO A 173 4.68 -21.12 -9.98
N LEU A 174 4.42 -20.38 -11.06
CA LEU A 174 4.85 -20.84 -12.38
C LEU A 174 6.37 -21.05 -12.28
N GLN A 175 6.81 -22.26 -12.62
CA GLN A 175 8.22 -22.56 -12.81
C GLN A 175 8.81 -21.52 -13.76
N THR A 176 10.03 -21.07 -13.47
CA THR A 176 10.80 -20.01 -14.14
C THR A 176 10.36 -18.55 -13.92
N VAL A 177 10.50 -18.04 -12.69
CA VAL A 177 10.87 -16.62 -12.47
C VAL A 177 11.83 -16.53 -11.28
N THR A 178 13.06 -16.09 -11.53
CA THR A 178 14.20 -16.10 -10.59
C THR A 178 14.25 -14.92 -9.61
N ASP A 179 13.30 -13.98 -9.65
CA ASP A 179 13.34 -12.80 -8.79
C ASP A 179 12.09 -12.66 -7.90
N ILE A 180 12.29 -12.85 -6.60
CA ILE A 180 11.26 -12.67 -5.55
C ILE A 180 10.84 -11.19 -5.45
N ASN A 181 11.68 -10.27 -5.91
CA ASN A 181 11.41 -8.84 -5.88
C ASN A 181 10.31 -8.42 -6.88
N ASP A 182 10.12 -9.15 -8.00
CA ASP A 182 9.05 -8.87 -8.96
C ASP A 182 7.67 -9.31 -8.44
N ARG A 183 7.60 -10.33 -7.58
CA ARG A 183 6.33 -10.84 -7.03
C ARG A 183 5.67 -9.90 -6.02
N LEU A 184 6.44 -9.09 -5.29
CA LEU A 184 5.89 -8.07 -4.41
C LEU A 184 5.29 -6.90 -5.19
N GLY A 185 5.76 -6.66 -6.42
CA GLY A 185 5.21 -5.67 -7.35
C GLY A 185 3.86 -6.09 -7.95
N GLU A 186 3.68 -7.38 -8.25
CA GLU A 186 2.38 -7.93 -8.69
C GLU A 186 1.32 -7.95 -7.57
N LEU A 187 1.78 -7.96 -6.30
CA LEU A 187 0.94 -8.08 -5.11
C LEU A 187 -0.04 -6.91 -4.87
N VAL A 188 0.02 -5.84 -5.67
CA VAL A 188 -0.75 -4.60 -5.41
C VAL A 188 -1.55 -4.09 -6.62
N MET A 189 -1.47 -4.70 -7.81
CA MET A 189 -2.02 -4.07 -9.04
C MET A 189 -3.16 -4.78 -9.77
N LEU A 190 -3.70 -5.92 -9.30
CA LEU A 190 -4.79 -6.58 -10.05
C LEU A 190 -6.18 -5.96 -9.84
N HIS A 191 -6.42 -5.23 -8.73
CA HIS A 191 -7.75 -4.63 -8.48
C HIS A 191 -7.86 -3.15 -8.89
N ARG A 192 -6.75 -2.48 -9.25
CA ARG A 192 -6.76 -1.07 -9.66
C ARG A 192 -6.97 -0.87 -11.16
N LEU A 193 -6.60 -1.85 -11.99
CA LEU A 193 -6.88 -1.81 -13.44
C LEU A 193 -8.34 -2.20 -13.77
N ALA A 194 -8.97 -3.08 -12.97
CA ALA A 194 -10.35 -3.48 -13.20
C ALA A 194 -11.39 -2.39 -12.86
N ILE A 195 -11.06 -1.47 -11.94
CA ILE A 195 -11.96 -0.36 -11.56
C ILE A 195 -11.83 0.82 -12.54
N GLU A 196 -10.66 1.03 -13.14
CA GLU A 196 -10.48 2.08 -14.16
C GLU A 196 -11.09 1.71 -15.53
N GLU A 197 -11.35 0.41 -15.80
CA GLU A 197 -12.14 -0.01 -16.97
C GLU A 197 -13.67 0.03 -16.74
N SER A 198 -14.16 -0.02 -15.50
CA SER A 198 -15.60 -0.03 -15.22
C SER A 198 -16.26 1.35 -15.20
N ASP A 199 -15.50 2.42 -14.97
CA ASP A 199 -16.01 3.80 -14.94
C ASP A 199 -15.87 4.56 -16.29
N GLY A 200 -15.53 3.83 -17.36
CA GLY A 200 -15.45 4.34 -18.73
C GLY A 200 -16.74 4.22 -19.56
N PHE A 201 -17.88 3.88 -18.97
CA PHE A 201 -19.14 3.71 -19.73
C PHE A 201 -20.31 4.49 -19.10
N SER A 202 -20.35 5.81 -19.34
CA SER A 202 -21.60 6.55 -19.19
C SER A 202 -22.37 6.59 -20.50
N SER A 203 -23.51 5.90 -20.48
CA SER A 203 -24.77 6.26 -21.13
C SER A 203 -24.84 6.39 -22.66
N SER A 204 -25.36 5.33 -23.29
CA SER A 204 -26.44 5.47 -24.26
C SER A 204 -27.47 4.35 -24.06
N GLN A 205 -28.66 4.71 -23.58
CA GLN A 205 -29.82 3.85 -23.41
C GLN A 205 -30.30 3.28 -24.76
N ALA A 206 -30.88 2.08 -24.73
CA ALA A 206 -31.86 1.64 -25.73
C ALA A 206 -32.96 0.83 -25.04
N SER A 207 -33.97 1.57 -24.58
CA SER A 207 -35.32 1.05 -24.34
C SER A 207 -36.01 0.85 -25.69
N PHE A 208 -36.82 -0.19 -25.79
CA PHE A 208 -37.52 -0.60 -27.00
C PHE A 208 -38.41 0.51 -27.59
N SER A 209 -38.48 0.56 -28.93
CA SER A 209 -39.33 1.46 -29.70
C SER A 209 -40.69 0.83 -30.04
N SER A 210 -41.74 1.64 -30.03
CA SER A 210 -42.89 1.47 -30.93
C SER A 210 -43.41 2.84 -31.40
N ASP A 211 -43.57 2.94 -32.71
CA ASP A 211 -44.47 3.80 -33.51
C ASP A 211 -44.19 5.30 -33.74
N MET A 212 -43.89 5.57 -35.02
CA MET A 212 -44.64 6.43 -35.96
C MET A 212 -44.79 7.94 -35.66
N ASP A 213 -44.02 8.81 -36.33
CA ASP A 213 -44.46 9.62 -37.48
C ASP A 213 -43.51 10.81 -37.79
N LYS A 214 -43.07 10.88 -39.06
CA LYS A 214 -43.07 12.03 -39.98
C LYS A 214 -42.66 13.45 -39.50
N LEU A 215 -41.56 13.99 -40.05
CA LEU A 215 -41.49 15.14 -41.00
C LEU A 215 -40.09 15.81 -41.04
N ASP A 216 -39.64 16.10 -42.26
CA ASP A 216 -38.42 16.80 -42.66
C ASP A 216 -38.36 18.28 -42.20
N ILE A 217 -37.15 18.82 -42.03
CA ILE A 217 -36.72 20.10 -42.66
C ILE A 217 -35.21 20.35 -42.50
N HIS A 218 -34.59 20.76 -43.62
CA HIS A 218 -33.17 21.08 -43.83
C HIS A 218 -32.66 22.30 -43.03
N GLY A 219 -31.32 22.37 -42.85
CA GLY A 219 -30.63 23.64 -43.13
C GLY A 219 -29.42 24.05 -42.25
N ARG A 220 -28.22 23.79 -42.79
CA ARG A 220 -27.02 24.67 -42.87
C ARG A 220 -26.35 25.25 -41.60
N MET A 221 -25.03 25.05 -41.60
CA MET A 221 -23.99 25.77 -40.85
C MET A 221 -23.83 27.24 -41.30
N SER A 222 -23.47 28.15 -40.37
CA SER A 222 -22.28 29.04 -40.45
C SER A 222 -22.26 30.18 -39.41
N SER A 223 -21.09 30.32 -38.77
CA SER A 223 -20.28 31.55 -38.61
C SER A 223 -20.66 32.74 -37.69
N MET A 224 -19.66 33.07 -36.86
CA MET A 224 -18.99 34.38 -36.64
C MET A 224 -19.43 35.40 -35.56
N SER A 225 -18.45 35.68 -34.68
CA SER A 225 -17.88 36.95 -34.15
C SER A 225 -18.77 38.14 -33.75
N THR A 226 -18.48 38.71 -32.57
CA THR A 226 -18.71 40.15 -32.28
C THR A 226 -17.61 40.76 -31.42
N VAL A 227 -17.24 41.97 -31.81
CA VAL A 227 -16.25 42.94 -31.27
C VAL A 227 -16.95 43.87 -30.26
N TYR A 228 -16.23 44.40 -29.27
CA TYR A 228 -16.57 45.70 -28.66
C TYR A 228 -15.30 46.51 -28.40
N GLY A 229 -15.33 47.79 -28.82
CA GLY A 229 -14.38 48.82 -28.45
C GLY A 229 -15.01 49.87 -27.52
N SER A 230 -14.17 50.70 -26.89
CA SER A 230 -14.54 52.02 -26.36
C SER A 230 -13.28 52.89 -26.21
N GLY A 231 -13.34 54.15 -26.66
CA GLY A 231 -12.34 55.21 -26.41
C GLY A 231 -12.39 55.71 -24.95
N SER A 232 -11.63 56.70 -24.48
CA SER A 232 -10.78 57.75 -25.05
C SER A 232 -9.97 58.42 -23.91
N ASN A 233 -8.75 58.95 -24.15
CA ASN A 233 -8.26 60.27 -23.71
C ASN A 233 -6.73 60.47 -23.92
N VAL A 234 -6.39 61.52 -24.72
CA VAL A 234 -5.41 62.65 -24.55
C VAL A 234 -4.15 62.39 -23.67
N SER A 235 -2.88 62.72 -23.97
CA SER A 235 -2.17 63.72 -24.82
C SER A 235 -0.65 63.40 -24.92
N ASP A 236 0.02 64.09 -25.86
CA ASP A 236 1.44 64.49 -25.95
C ASP A 236 2.52 63.58 -26.58
N ALA A 237 3.24 64.19 -27.52
CA ALA A 237 4.36 63.71 -28.34
C ALA A 237 5.66 64.45 -27.95
N PRO A 238 6.78 64.40 -28.71
CA PRO A 238 7.42 63.32 -29.49
C PRO A 238 8.91 63.14 -29.08
N THR A 239 9.62 62.15 -29.65
CA THR A 239 10.92 62.32 -30.36
C THR A 239 11.60 60.96 -30.60
N SER A 240 11.78 60.59 -31.87
CA SER A 240 12.88 59.74 -32.35
C SER A 240 14.06 60.67 -32.72
N PRO A 241 15.32 60.20 -32.92
CA PRO A 241 15.62 59.47 -34.16
C PRO A 241 16.79 58.44 -34.13
N THR A 242 16.70 57.52 -35.10
CA THR A 242 17.77 57.01 -35.99
C THR A 242 18.93 56.14 -35.48
N GLY A 243 19.12 55.01 -36.17
CA GLY A 243 20.35 54.21 -36.16
C GLY A 243 20.23 52.85 -36.84
N SER A 244 19.97 52.83 -38.15
CA SER A 244 20.17 51.72 -39.10
C SER A 244 21.66 51.34 -39.20
N VAL A 245 22.08 50.07 -39.31
CA VAL A 245 22.51 49.27 -40.51
C VAL A 245 23.62 48.29 -39.98
N ASP A 246 23.98 47.12 -40.52
CA ASP A 246 23.57 46.28 -41.64
C ASP A 246 24.13 44.84 -41.45
N SER A 247 23.38 43.87 -42.00
CA SER A 247 23.77 42.75 -42.87
C SER A 247 24.91 41.73 -42.59
N GLU A 248 24.48 40.45 -42.55
CA GLU A 248 24.96 39.25 -43.31
C GLU A 248 26.47 38.95 -43.46
N GLY A 249 27.00 37.73 -43.34
CA GLY A 249 26.46 36.39 -43.21
C GLY A 249 27.51 35.37 -43.70
N ARG A 250 27.49 34.12 -43.22
CA ARG A 250 27.66 32.88 -44.02
C ARG A 250 27.58 31.60 -43.17
N ARG A 251 26.93 30.62 -43.80
CA ARG A 251 26.54 29.28 -43.35
C ARG A 251 27.73 28.32 -43.31
N SER A 252 27.70 27.31 -42.43
CA SER A 252 27.43 25.91 -42.84
C SER A 252 27.64 24.88 -41.71
N SER A 253 26.56 24.14 -41.42
CA SER A 253 26.46 22.70 -41.15
C SER A 253 27.40 22.02 -40.15
N SER A 254 26.84 21.61 -39.01
CA SER A 254 27.09 20.28 -38.41
C SER A 254 25.89 19.88 -37.56
N PHE A 255 24.95 19.18 -38.19
CA PHE A 255 23.80 18.57 -37.54
C PHE A 255 24.24 17.33 -36.75
N PHE A 256 24.43 17.46 -35.44
CA PHE A 256 24.36 16.32 -34.54
C PHE A 256 22.92 16.17 -34.07
N HIS A 257 22.16 15.31 -34.76
CA HIS A 257 20.91 14.79 -34.24
C HIS A 257 21.22 13.88 -33.05
N SER A 258 21.27 14.46 -31.85
CA SER A 258 21.06 13.70 -30.63
C SER A 258 19.62 13.17 -30.67
N ARG A 259 19.48 11.86 -30.93
CA ARG A 259 18.22 11.13 -30.76
C ARG A 259 17.79 11.31 -29.30
N LYS A 260 16.97 12.32 -29.05
CA LYS A 260 16.12 12.36 -27.85
C LYS A 260 15.21 11.15 -27.96
N ASN A 261 15.49 10.13 -27.16
CA ASN A 261 14.60 9.01 -26.98
C ASN A 261 13.25 9.57 -26.52
N SER A 262 12.28 9.64 -27.42
CA SER A 262 10.92 10.05 -27.13
C SER A 262 10.25 8.91 -26.37
N SER A 263 10.54 8.79 -25.08
CA SER A 263 9.64 8.04 -24.19
C SER A 263 8.27 8.71 -24.31
N SER A 264 7.25 7.96 -24.70
CA SER A 264 5.89 8.46 -24.87
C SER A 264 5.43 9.16 -23.58
N SER A 265 4.53 10.14 -23.65
CA SER A 265 4.01 10.78 -22.42
C SER A 265 3.34 9.75 -21.50
N LEU A 266 2.77 8.69 -22.10
CA LEU A 266 2.21 7.53 -21.40
C LEU A 266 3.28 6.77 -20.59
N ASP A 267 4.48 6.56 -21.13
CA ASP A 267 5.58 5.93 -20.37
C ASP A 267 6.05 6.79 -19.19
N LYS A 268 5.99 8.12 -19.34
CA LYS A 268 6.35 9.06 -18.26
C LYS A 268 5.29 9.10 -17.16
N GLU A 269 4.01 9.04 -17.51
CA GLU A 269 2.93 8.99 -16.52
C GLU A 269 2.89 7.65 -15.80
N LYS A 270 3.06 6.53 -16.52
CA LYS A 270 3.13 5.20 -15.93
C LYS A 270 4.29 5.08 -14.92
N ARG A 271 5.50 5.54 -15.29
CA ARG A 271 6.65 5.55 -14.37
C ARG A 271 6.44 6.44 -13.15
N LYS A 272 5.82 7.63 -13.30
CA LYS A 272 5.49 8.49 -12.16
C LYS A 272 4.46 7.86 -11.22
N SER A 273 3.48 7.14 -11.78
CA SER A 273 2.48 6.39 -11.02
C SER A 273 3.12 5.24 -10.23
N GLU A 274 4.00 4.47 -10.89
CA GLU A 274 4.79 3.40 -10.26
C GLU A 274 5.70 3.96 -9.15
N ASP A 275 6.44 5.05 -9.40
CA ASP A 275 7.30 5.71 -8.41
C ASP A 275 6.50 6.22 -7.21
N HIS A 276 5.30 6.77 -7.46
CA HIS A 276 4.39 7.21 -6.40
C HIS A 276 3.88 6.02 -5.59
N LEU A 277 3.49 4.91 -6.23
CA LEU A 277 3.03 3.70 -5.57
C LEU A 277 4.15 3.07 -4.73
N CYS A 278 5.36 2.94 -5.26
CA CYS A 278 6.51 2.44 -4.52
C CYS A 278 6.83 3.32 -3.32
N ARG A 279 6.78 4.65 -3.50
CA ARG A 279 6.97 5.59 -2.39
C ARG A 279 5.87 5.48 -1.35
N TRP A 280 4.63 5.28 -1.77
CA TRP A 280 3.48 5.12 -0.89
C TRP A 280 3.51 3.80 -0.11
N LEU A 281 3.87 2.68 -0.75
CA LEU A 281 4.08 1.39 -0.08
C LEU A 281 5.29 1.42 0.87
N ARG A 282 6.33 2.19 0.53
CA ARG A 282 7.55 2.32 1.34
C ARG A 282 7.36 3.27 2.53
N ASP A 283 6.71 4.41 2.31
CA ASP A 283 6.64 5.51 3.27
C ASP A 283 5.29 5.51 4.04
N GLY A 284 4.27 4.79 3.57
CA GLY A 284 2.94 4.67 4.18
C GLY A 284 2.84 3.52 5.19
N THR A 285 1.70 3.44 5.90
CA THR A 285 1.39 2.31 6.78
C THR A 285 0.59 1.25 6.02
N VAL A 286 1.08 0.01 6.03
CA VAL A 286 0.41 -1.14 5.43
C VAL A 286 -0.14 -1.99 6.56
N VAL A 287 -1.44 -2.24 6.57
CA VAL A 287 -2.09 -3.16 7.50
C VAL A 287 -2.42 -4.44 6.75
N TYR A 288 -1.80 -5.55 7.13
CA TYR A 288 -2.22 -6.87 6.70
C TYR A 288 -3.14 -7.48 7.75
N LYS A 289 -4.38 -7.80 7.37
CA LYS A 289 -5.36 -8.45 8.23
C LYS A 289 -5.73 -9.83 7.69
N SER A 290 -5.60 -10.86 8.51
CA SER A 290 -6.04 -12.22 8.18
C SER A 290 -7.02 -12.73 9.23
N VAL A 291 -8.02 -13.49 8.77
CA VAL A 291 -8.93 -14.30 9.60
C VAL A 291 -8.72 -15.80 9.39
N GLY A 292 -7.88 -16.17 8.43
CA GLY A 292 -7.55 -17.54 8.09
C GLY A 292 -8.23 -17.98 6.81
N LEU A 293 -7.48 -18.68 5.97
CA LEU A 293 -7.99 -19.24 4.73
C LEU A 293 -7.40 -20.63 4.52
N GLY A 294 -8.27 -21.62 4.31
CA GLY A 294 -7.89 -23.04 4.24
C GLY A 294 -6.91 -23.41 3.11
N LEU A 295 -6.68 -22.53 2.13
CA LEU A 295 -5.63 -22.73 1.11
C LEU A 295 -4.24 -22.82 1.75
N MET A 296 -3.97 -22.05 2.82
CA MET A 296 -2.69 -22.10 3.50
C MET A 296 -2.45 -23.48 4.11
N ASP A 297 -3.47 -24.03 4.76
CA ASP A 297 -3.43 -25.39 5.32
C ASP A 297 -3.26 -26.45 4.24
N LEU A 298 -3.92 -26.29 3.09
CA LEU A 298 -3.79 -27.20 1.96
C LEU A 298 -2.35 -27.19 1.40
N VAL A 299 -1.80 -26.01 1.15
CA VAL A 299 -0.44 -25.84 0.61
C VAL A 299 0.61 -26.41 1.57
N VAL A 300 0.49 -26.08 2.86
CA VAL A 300 1.39 -26.62 3.90
C VAL A 300 1.23 -28.13 4.03
N GLY A 301 -0.01 -28.63 4.01
CA GLY A 301 -0.33 -30.06 4.10
C GLY A 301 0.27 -30.86 2.95
N THR A 302 0.11 -30.39 1.71
CA THR A 302 0.73 -31.03 0.53
C THR A 302 2.25 -31.06 0.66
N HIS A 303 2.88 -29.94 1.02
CA HIS A 303 4.33 -29.91 1.17
C HIS A 303 4.84 -30.79 2.32
N LEU A 304 4.08 -30.87 3.42
CA LEU A 304 4.42 -31.72 4.55
C LEU A 304 4.39 -33.20 4.17
N ILE A 305 3.44 -33.62 3.33
CA ILE A 305 3.40 -34.99 2.78
C ILE A 305 4.62 -35.26 1.88
N GLU A 306 5.01 -34.32 1.03
CA GLU A 306 6.21 -34.45 0.18
C GLU A 306 7.48 -34.63 1.02
N VAL A 307 7.66 -33.79 2.05
CA VAL A 307 8.80 -33.86 2.98
C VAL A 307 8.76 -35.17 3.77
N ALA A 308 7.59 -35.61 4.23
CA ALA A 308 7.41 -36.85 4.96
C ALA A 308 7.82 -38.07 4.11
N ASN A 309 7.36 -38.12 2.86
CA ASN A 309 7.73 -39.17 1.90
C ASN A 309 9.24 -39.16 1.62
N ALA A 310 9.83 -38.00 1.37
CA ALA A 310 11.27 -37.87 1.10
C ALA A 310 12.15 -38.32 2.29
N ASN A 311 11.66 -38.17 3.52
CA ASN A 311 12.38 -38.55 4.74
C ASN A 311 11.95 -39.92 5.30
N ASN A 312 11.04 -40.65 4.64
CA ASN A 312 10.45 -41.89 5.12
C ASN A 312 9.84 -41.75 6.54
N VAL A 313 9.15 -40.64 6.80
CA VAL A 313 8.47 -40.34 8.06
C VAL A 313 6.97 -40.50 7.87
N GLY A 314 6.31 -41.20 8.80
CA GLY A 314 4.86 -41.42 8.79
C GLY A 314 4.46 -42.86 8.47
N THR A 315 3.17 -43.14 8.55
CA THR A 315 2.61 -44.49 8.34
C THR A 315 1.45 -44.38 7.36
N ARG A 316 1.44 -45.25 6.34
CA ARG A 316 0.31 -45.36 5.42
C ARG A 316 -0.77 -46.22 6.05
N ILE A 317 -1.98 -45.69 6.16
CA ILE A 317 -3.17 -46.43 6.61
C ILE A 317 -3.95 -46.81 5.37
N GLU A 318 -4.12 -48.12 5.12
CA GLU A 318 -4.89 -48.57 3.96
C GLU A 318 -6.37 -48.18 4.08
N GLY A 319 -6.98 -47.75 2.98
CA GLY A 319 -8.40 -47.38 2.92
C GLY A 319 -8.73 -45.94 3.33
N PHE A 320 -7.72 -45.10 3.57
CA PHE A 320 -7.86 -43.67 3.88
C PHE A 320 -6.95 -42.81 2.98
#